data_AF-A0A6G0KVQ6-F1
#
_entry.id   AF-A0A6G0KVQ6-F1
#
_cell.length_a   1.000
_cell.length_b   1.000
_cell.length_c   1.000
_cell.angle_alpha   90.00
_cell.angle_beta   90.00
_cell.angle_gamma   90.00
#
_symmetry.space_group_name_H-M   'P 1'
#
loop_
_entity.id
_entity.type
_entity.pdbx_description
1 polymer ?
#
loop_
_entity_poly.entity_id
_entity_poly.type
_entity_poly.pdbx_seq_one_letter_code
_entity_poly.pdbx_strand_id
1 'polypeptide(L)'
;MTSVLSYLFRERIDPVLAFALFELSFAYRVEFVKSSPTLRDIIVDFADTNYWLGIVDVSPFLAQLSPMKFWTVHAIVSDRKLVVLSTVVCIFGSMIWLVVYLCLRKGYRYVKQKRTAADRRTNVYKASTNGLTTDEGQLTSFETATGSALSRRYGVISGYDNYVVRDNKRYASVDAVYGNGYLVANQKFLVVTEDMMSLLSMKISGVRFTNIYVYAILPNGGVNQTAQLVYPNTISWSDLGHLGVAKLA
;
A
#
# COMPACT_ATOMS: atom_id res chain seq x y z
N MET A 1 -1.14 -0.48 11.28
CA MET A 1 -2.11 0.59 11.61
C MET A 1 -2.66 1.30 10.37
N THR A 2 -1.82 1.82 9.48
CA THR A 2 -2.25 2.50 8.24
C THR A 2 -3.12 1.63 7.32
N SER A 3 -2.78 0.34 7.17
CA SER A 3 -3.62 -0.61 6.42
C SER A 3 -5.02 -0.75 7.04
N VAL A 4 -5.11 -0.84 8.39
CA VAL A 4 -6.41 -0.94 9.10
C VAL A 4 -7.24 0.32 8.89
N LEU A 5 -6.62 1.50 8.99
CA LEU A 5 -7.24 2.78 8.69
C LEU A 5 -7.77 2.83 7.25
N SER A 6 -6.97 2.40 6.29
CA SER A 6 -7.38 2.33 4.89
C SER A 6 -8.61 1.42 4.67
N TYR A 7 -8.63 0.25 5.32
CA TYR A 7 -9.77 -0.67 5.28
C TYR A 7 -11.04 -0.08 5.94
N LEU A 8 -10.89 0.59 7.09
CA LEU A 8 -11.99 1.21 7.82
C LEU A 8 -12.62 2.36 7.03
N PHE A 9 -11.81 3.27 6.51
CA PHE A 9 -12.28 4.45 5.77
C PHE A 9 -12.70 4.12 4.34
N ARG A 10 -12.37 2.92 3.86
CA ARG A 10 -12.51 2.47 2.48
C ARG A 10 -11.82 3.43 1.50
N GLU A 11 -10.60 3.86 1.84
CA GLU A 11 -9.82 4.79 1.03
C GLU A 11 -8.36 4.35 0.87
N ARG A 12 -7.77 4.66 -0.30
CA ARG A 12 -6.35 4.44 -0.56
C ARG A 12 -5.49 5.48 0.14
N ILE A 13 -4.49 5.02 0.89
CA ILE A 13 -3.48 5.87 1.51
C ILE A 13 -2.21 5.80 0.67
N ASP A 14 -1.66 6.96 0.32
CA ASP A 14 -0.37 7.02 -0.38
C ASP A 14 0.75 6.57 0.59
N PRO A 15 1.58 5.57 0.21
CA PRO A 15 2.71 5.15 1.03
C PRO A 15 3.66 6.28 1.39
N VAL A 16 3.89 7.24 0.49
CA VAL A 16 4.80 8.37 0.74
C VAL A 16 4.25 9.26 1.84
N LEU A 17 2.94 9.55 1.80
CA LEU A 17 2.28 10.36 2.82
C LEU A 17 2.31 9.66 4.18
N ALA A 18 2.02 8.35 4.21
CA ALA A 18 2.09 7.57 5.44
C ALA A 18 3.50 7.55 6.05
N PHE A 19 4.52 7.38 5.21
CA PHE A 19 5.92 7.36 5.65
C PHE A 19 6.39 8.73 6.13
N ALA A 20 6.12 9.79 5.36
CA ALA A 20 6.51 11.16 5.72
C ALA A 20 5.86 11.61 7.03
N LEU A 21 4.58 11.28 7.24
CA LEU A 21 3.91 11.54 8.51
C LEU A 21 4.59 10.81 9.65
N PHE A 22 4.87 9.51 9.51
CA PHE A 22 5.56 8.73 10.53
C PHE A 22 6.94 9.32 10.88
N GLU A 23 7.76 9.64 9.89
CA GLU A 23 9.09 10.24 10.09
C GLU A 23 8.99 11.59 10.83
N LEU A 24 8.05 12.45 10.44
CA LEU A 24 7.82 13.73 11.12
C LEU A 24 7.42 13.50 12.58
N SER A 25 6.56 12.53 12.84
CA SER A 25 6.13 12.16 14.20
C SER A 25 7.30 11.71 15.06
N PHE A 26 8.14 10.86 14.48
CA PHE A 26 9.29 10.31 15.18
C PHE A 26 10.32 11.42 15.45
N ALA A 27 10.59 12.29 14.48
CA ALA A 27 11.48 13.43 14.65
C ALA A 27 11.00 14.37 15.77
N TYR A 28 9.73 14.75 15.75
CA TYR A 28 9.15 15.74 16.67
C TYR A 28 8.54 15.15 17.96
N ARG A 29 8.73 13.85 18.23
CA ARG A 29 8.12 13.15 19.39
C ARG A 29 8.35 13.84 20.73
N VAL A 30 9.51 14.46 20.94
CA VAL A 30 9.86 15.16 22.19
C VAL A 30 9.08 16.47 22.31
N GLU A 31 8.89 17.18 21.22
CA GLU A 31 8.09 18.41 21.20
C GLU A 31 6.61 18.11 21.41
N PHE A 32 6.11 17.00 20.86
CA PHE A 32 4.76 16.51 21.16
C PHE A 32 4.58 16.21 22.65
N VAL A 33 5.55 15.54 23.29
CA VAL A 33 5.51 15.32 24.75
C VAL A 33 5.52 16.66 25.49
N LYS A 34 6.36 17.62 25.10
CA LYS A 34 6.40 18.96 25.72
C LYS A 34 5.09 19.73 25.57
N SER A 35 4.36 19.54 24.47
CA SER A 35 3.09 20.21 24.22
C SER A 35 1.94 19.73 25.12
N SER A 36 2.04 18.52 25.66
CA SER A 36 1.03 17.93 26.54
C SER A 36 1.58 17.81 27.97
N PRO A 37 1.09 18.63 28.93
CA PRO A 37 1.59 18.60 30.30
C PRO A 37 1.39 17.23 30.95
N THR A 38 0.25 16.58 30.70
CA THR A 38 -0.06 15.26 31.24
C THR A 38 0.91 14.19 30.78
N LEU A 39 1.23 14.14 29.47
CA LEU A 39 2.17 13.14 28.93
C LEU A 39 3.59 13.41 29.40
N ARG A 40 3.98 14.68 29.48
CA ARG A 40 5.26 15.10 30.02
C ARG A 40 5.43 14.64 31.46
N ASP A 41 4.46 14.93 32.32
CA ASP A 41 4.58 14.63 33.75
C ASP A 41 4.67 13.12 33.99
N ILE A 42 3.88 12.30 33.28
CA ILE A 42 3.97 10.83 33.35
C ILE A 42 5.36 10.31 32.97
N ILE A 43 5.93 10.83 31.88
CA ILE A 43 7.22 10.35 31.36
C ILE A 43 8.37 10.85 32.23
N VAL A 44 8.34 12.12 32.65
CA VAL A 44 9.37 12.75 33.47
C VAL A 44 9.36 12.18 34.88
N ASP A 45 8.20 12.03 35.51
CA ASP A 45 8.08 11.47 36.86
C ASP A 45 8.61 10.03 36.93
N PHE A 46 8.29 9.22 35.92
CA PHE A 46 8.87 7.88 35.80
C PHE A 46 10.38 7.91 35.58
N ALA A 47 10.87 8.79 34.70
CA ALA A 47 12.29 8.92 34.41
C ALA A 47 13.08 9.39 35.65
N ASP A 48 12.56 10.37 36.39
CA ASP A 48 13.16 10.89 37.61
C ASP A 48 13.16 9.81 38.70
N THR A 49 12.02 9.16 38.93
CA THR A 49 11.92 8.05 39.90
C THR A 49 12.93 6.94 39.58
N ASN A 50 13.04 6.57 38.30
CA ASN A 50 13.98 5.55 37.84
C ASN A 50 15.44 6.00 37.95
N TYR A 51 15.72 7.29 37.73
CA TYR A 51 17.05 7.87 37.88
C TYR A 51 17.50 7.84 39.35
N TRP A 52 16.66 8.34 40.26
CA TRP A 52 16.95 8.38 41.70
C TRP A 52 17.13 7.00 42.30
N LEU A 53 16.34 6.01 41.86
CA LEU A 53 16.43 4.64 42.37
C LEU A 53 17.76 3.93 42.02
N GLY A 54 18.47 4.40 40.99
CA GLY A 54 19.77 3.85 40.61
C GLY A 54 20.97 4.53 41.24
N ILE A 55 20.78 5.65 41.95
CA ILE A 55 21.86 6.30 42.68
C ILE A 55 22.20 5.48 43.91
N VAL A 56 23.47 5.12 44.03
CA VAL A 56 23.99 4.38 45.19
C VAL A 56 24.49 5.35 46.24
N ASP A 57 24.06 5.16 47.49
CA ASP A 57 24.64 5.88 48.63
C ASP A 57 26.05 5.36 48.92
N VAL A 58 27.02 6.27 48.79
CA VAL A 58 28.44 5.97 48.95
C VAL A 58 28.88 6.33 50.37
N SER A 59 29.80 5.55 50.95
CA SER A 59 30.36 5.87 52.26
C SER A 59 31.09 7.21 52.25
N PRO A 60 31.08 7.98 53.37
CA PRO A 60 31.69 9.32 53.41
C PRO A 60 33.18 9.33 53.04
N PHE A 61 33.90 8.26 53.36
CA PHE A 61 35.30 8.08 53.01
C PHE A 61 35.52 7.99 51.49
N LEU A 62 34.70 7.19 50.80
CA LEU A 62 34.83 6.99 49.36
C LEU A 62 34.35 8.22 48.58
N ALA A 63 33.37 8.97 49.12
CA ALA A 63 32.95 10.26 48.57
C ALA A 63 34.03 11.35 48.65
N GLN A 64 34.92 11.29 49.66
CA GLN A 64 36.08 12.20 49.74
C GLN A 64 37.17 11.85 48.73
N LEU A 65 37.34 10.57 48.39
CA LEU A 65 38.33 10.09 47.41
C LEU A 65 37.86 10.30 45.96
N SER A 66 36.59 10.07 45.68
CA SER A 66 35.98 10.29 44.37
C SER A 66 34.57 10.85 44.54
N PRO A 67 34.37 12.17 44.34
CA PRO A 67 33.07 12.81 44.52
C PRO A 67 32.09 12.53 43.35
N MET A 68 32.25 11.43 42.64
CA MET A 68 31.35 11.01 41.56
C MET A 68 30.13 10.28 42.12
N LYS A 69 28.95 10.59 41.61
CA LYS A 69 27.73 9.82 41.89
C LYS A 69 27.77 8.52 41.10
N PHE A 70 27.70 7.38 41.79
CA PHE A 70 27.60 6.08 41.13
C PHE A 70 26.14 5.76 40.84
N TRP A 71 25.87 5.38 39.59
CA TRP A 71 24.57 4.88 39.16
C TRP A 71 24.69 3.41 38.80
N THR A 72 23.87 2.56 39.40
CA THR A 72 23.90 1.10 39.20
C THR A 72 22.60 0.59 38.60
N VAL A 73 22.68 -0.60 37.98
CA VAL A 73 21.51 -1.33 37.50
C VAL A 73 20.65 -1.74 38.69
N HIS A 74 19.35 -1.54 38.56
CA HIS A 74 18.35 -1.87 39.57
C HIS A 74 17.10 -2.47 38.95
N ALA A 75 16.29 -3.14 39.78
CA ALA A 75 15.04 -3.73 39.32
C ALA A 75 13.92 -2.69 39.37
N ILE A 76 13.30 -2.42 38.23
CA ILE A 76 12.12 -1.55 38.15
C ILE A 76 10.90 -2.31 38.67
N VAL A 77 10.47 -1.97 39.89
CA VAL A 77 9.29 -2.54 40.57
C VAL A 77 7.99 -1.75 40.31
N SER A 78 8.08 -0.56 39.71
CA SER A 78 6.93 0.29 39.38
C SER A 78 6.17 -0.18 38.14
N ASP A 79 4.87 0.15 38.06
CA ASP A 79 4.03 -0.18 36.91
C ASP A 79 4.46 0.64 35.67
N ARG A 80 4.89 -0.07 34.62
CA ARG A 80 5.45 0.51 33.40
C ARG A 80 4.38 0.78 32.34
N LYS A 81 3.17 0.26 32.51
CA LYS A 81 2.11 0.28 31.49
C LYS A 81 1.76 1.69 31.05
N LEU A 82 1.68 2.62 32.00
CA LEU A 82 1.25 4.00 31.77
C LEU A 82 2.27 4.76 30.91
N VAL A 83 3.57 4.54 31.15
CA VAL A 83 4.68 5.14 30.39
C VAL A 83 4.78 4.54 29.00
N VAL A 84 4.64 3.21 28.89
CA VAL A 84 4.61 2.53 27.58
C VAL A 84 3.43 3.01 26.74
N LEU A 85 2.24 3.12 27.32
CA LEU A 85 1.08 3.63 26.60
C LEU A 85 1.25 5.10 26.19
N SER A 86 1.79 5.94 27.08
CA SER A 86 2.05 7.35 26.80
C SER A 86 3.06 7.55 25.66
N THR A 87 4.13 6.76 25.63
CA THR A 87 5.14 6.79 24.55
C THR A 87 4.58 6.29 23.21
N VAL A 88 3.77 5.23 23.21
CA VAL A 88 3.07 4.74 22.01
C VAL A 88 2.12 5.82 21.48
N VAL A 89 1.34 6.47 22.35
CA VAL A 89 0.44 7.56 21.96
C VAL A 89 1.21 8.75 21.38
N CYS A 90 2.39 9.08 21.88
CA CYS A 90 3.22 10.15 21.32
C CYS A 90 3.72 9.81 19.90
N ILE A 91 4.18 8.57 19.69
CA ILE A 91 4.73 8.14 18.40
C ILE A 91 3.61 8.03 17.34
N PHE A 92 2.45 7.49 17.71
CA PHE A 92 1.32 7.32 16.79
C PHE A 92 0.32 8.49 16.78
N GLY A 93 0.51 9.51 17.62
CA GLY A 93 -0.43 10.63 17.78
C GLY A 93 -0.62 11.44 16.50
N SER A 94 0.43 11.54 15.68
CA SER A 94 0.38 12.13 14.34
C SER A 94 -0.57 11.43 13.37
N MET A 95 -0.94 10.18 13.63
CA MET A 95 -1.86 9.43 12.78
C MET A 95 -3.27 10.05 12.81
N ILE A 96 -3.56 10.89 13.81
CA ILE A 96 -4.74 11.76 13.84
C ILE A 96 -4.75 12.67 12.60
N TRP A 97 -3.60 13.26 12.22
CA TRP A 97 -3.51 14.08 11.01
C TRP A 97 -3.80 13.29 9.74
N LEU A 98 -3.39 12.01 9.70
CA LEU A 98 -3.73 11.12 8.60
C LEU A 98 -5.25 10.88 8.52
N VAL A 99 -5.91 10.66 9.66
CA VAL A 99 -7.38 10.51 9.74
C VAL A 99 -8.08 11.78 9.26
N VAL A 100 -7.63 12.96 9.72
CA VAL A 100 -8.18 14.25 9.30
C VAL A 100 -8.02 14.44 7.79
N TYR A 101 -6.84 14.13 7.23
CA TYR A 101 -6.60 14.18 5.80
C TYR A 101 -7.55 13.27 5.02
N LEU A 102 -7.78 12.03 5.48
CA LEU A 102 -8.74 11.12 4.85
C LEU A 102 -10.18 11.66 4.90
N CYS A 103 -10.62 12.18 6.04
CA CYS A 103 -11.95 12.79 6.18
C CYS A 103 -12.13 13.98 5.22
N LEU A 104 -11.13 14.85 5.12
CA LEU A 104 -11.15 15.99 4.20
C LEU A 104 -11.19 15.54 2.74
N ARG A 105 -10.37 14.56 2.36
CA ARG A 105 -10.34 14.01 1.00
C ARG A 105 -11.67 13.37 0.62
N LYS A 106 -12.28 12.63 1.54
CA LYS A 106 -13.60 12.02 1.37
C LYS A 106 -14.69 13.07 1.21
N GLY A 107 -14.67 14.10 2.04
CA GLY A 107 -15.56 15.25 1.95
C GLY A 107 -15.43 15.98 0.61
N TYR A 108 -14.19 16.25 0.17
CA TYR A 108 -13.92 16.89 -1.11
C TYR A 108 -14.45 16.06 -2.30
N ARG A 109 -14.22 14.74 -2.31
CA ARG A 109 -14.77 13.84 -3.34
C ARG A 109 -16.28 13.84 -3.36
N TYR A 110 -16.92 13.79 -2.20
CA TYR A 110 -18.38 13.82 -2.09
C TYR A 110 -18.97 15.13 -2.64
N VAL A 111 -18.36 16.28 -2.32
CA VAL A 111 -18.78 17.59 -2.85
C VAL A 111 -18.55 17.67 -4.36
N LYS A 112 -17.39 17.21 -4.84
CA LYS A 112 -17.09 17.18 -6.28
C LYS A 112 -18.10 16.32 -7.04
N GLN A 113 -18.38 15.11 -6.56
CA GLN A 113 -19.36 14.20 -7.20
C GLN A 113 -20.77 14.78 -7.21
N LYS A 114 -21.18 15.50 -6.15
CA LYS A 114 -22.45 16.24 -6.15
C LYS A 114 -22.49 17.36 -7.20
N ARG A 115 -21.40 18.13 -7.36
CA ARG A 115 -21.30 19.17 -8.40
C ARG A 115 -21.35 18.55 -9.80
N THR A 116 -20.57 17.50 -10.06
CA THR A 116 -20.60 16.81 -11.35
C THR A 116 -21.97 16.16 -11.61
N ALA A 117 -22.66 15.64 -10.60
CA ALA A 117 -24.01 15.07 -10.76
C ALA A 117 -25.07 16.16 -11.06
N ALA A 118 -24.91 17.36 -10.49
CA ALA A 118 -25.74 18.51 -10.83
C ALA A 118 -25.54 18.96 -12.28
N ASP A 119 -24.27 19.07 -12.74
CA ASP A 119 -23.93 19.37 -14.14
C ASP A 119 -24.34 18.23 -15.11
N ARG A 120 -24.38 16.99 -14.61
CA ARG A 120 -24.77 15.82 -15.39
C ARG A 120 -26.29 15.77 -15.60
N ARG A 121 -27.12 16.21 -14.65
CA ARG A 121 -28.59 16.28 -14.83
C ARG A 121 -28.98 17.18 -16.00
N THR A 122 -28.23 18.24 -16.29
CA THR A 122 -28.42 19.08 -17.47
C THR A 122 -27.96 18.43 -18.78
N ASN A 123 -26.99 17.50 -18.73
CA ASN A 123 -26.48 16.78 -19.92
C ASN A 123 -27.15 15.42 -20.20
N VAL A 124 -27.88 14.85 -19.24
CA VAL A 124 -28.56 13.54 -19.37
C VAL A 124 -29.63 13.55 -20.48
N TYR A 125 -30.24 14.70 -20.79
CA TYR A 125 -31.17 14.81 -21.91
C TYR A 125 -30.52 14.70 -23.31
N LYS A 126 -29.18 14.78 -23.42
CA LYS A 126 -28.46 14.61 -24.70
C LYS A 126 -27.72 13.26 -24.83
N ALA A 127 -27.53 12.52 -23.74
CA ALA A 127 -26.71 11.29 -23.74
C ALA A 127 -27.53 9.99 -23.74
N SER A 128 -28.86 10.06 -23.83
CA SER A 128 -29.75 8.89 -23.77
C SER A 128 -29.71 7.98 -25.01
N THR A 129 -28.91 8.30 -26.04
CA THR A 129 -28.84 7.51 -27.29
C THR A 129 -27.68 6.52 -27.34
N ASN A 130 -26.69 6.60 -26.44
CA ASN A 130 -25.58 5.65 -26.38
C ASN A 130 -25.41 5.17 -24.93
N GLY A 131 -25.77 3.90 -24.68
CA GLY A 131 -25.86 3.28 -23.36
C GLY A 131 -24.59 3.39 -22.50
N LEU A 132 -24.48 4.46 -21.72
CA LEU A 132 -23.32 4.78 -20.88
C LEU A 132 -23.71 4.79 -19.41
N THR A 133 -23.98 3.61 -18.84
CA THR A 133 -24.01 3.46 -17.38
C THR A 133 -22.58 3.51 -16.85
N THR A 134 -22.29 4.60 -16.16
CA THR A 134 -21.01 4.83 -15.49
C THR A 134 -21.03 4.10 -14.17
N ASP A 135 -20.64 2.83 -14.17
CA ASP A 135 -20.68 2.01 -12.98
C ASP A 135 -19.30 1.84 -12.32
N GLU A 136 -19.30 2.04 -11.01
CA GLU A 136 -18.23 1.78 -10.05
C GLU A 136 -17.89 0.28 -9.93
N GLY A 137 -18.50 -0.58 -10.76
CA GLY A 137 -18.32 -2.03 -10.78
C GLY A 137 -17.84 -2.64 -12.10
N GLN A 138 -17.54 -1.86 -13.15
CA GLN A 138 -17.01 -2.44 -14.39
C GLN A 138 -15.56 -2.88 -14.22
N LEU A 139 -15.38 -4.21 -14.24
CA LEU A 139 -14.10 -4.92 -14.30
C LEU A 139 -13.38 -4.56 -15.61
N THR A 140 -12.05 -4.49 -15.56
CA THR A 140 -11.22 -4.35 -16.76
C THR A 140 -11.24 -5.63 -17.58
N SER A 141 -10.90 -5.54 -18.88
CA SER A 141 -10.78 -6.72 -19.74
C SER A 141 -9.82 -7.77 -19.17
N PHE A 142 -8.76 -7.34 -18.47
CA PHE A 142 -7.83 -8.21 -17.77
C PHE A 142 -8.51 -8.94 -16.62
N GLU A 143 -9.17 -8.21 -15.70
CA GLU A 143 -9.85 -8.81 -14.54
C GLU A 143 -10.94 -9.81 -14.96
N THR A 144 -11.66 -9.51 -16.04
CA THR A 144 -12.67 -10.43 -16.60
C THR A 144 -12.03 -11.67 -17.23
N ALA A 145 -10.85 -11.55 -17.84
CA ALA A 145 -10.17 -12.66 -18.50
C ALA A 145 -9.41 -13.57 -17.54
N THR A 146 -8.66 -12.99 -16.60
CA THR A 146 -7.80 -13.73 -15.68
C THR A 146 -8.50 -14.12 -14.37
N GLY A 147 -9.63 -13.47 -14.06
CA GLY A 147 -10.29 -13.58 -12.76
C GLY A 147 -9.52 -12.93 -11.61
N SER A 148 -8.33 -12.35 -11.87
CA SER A 148 -7.53 -11.65 -10.87
C SER A 148 -7.97 -10.20 -10.80
N ALA A 149 -8.51 -9.80 -9.63
CA ALA A 149 -8.88 -8.41 -9.40
C ALA A 149 -7.61 -7.52 -9.41
N LEU A 150 -7.59 -6.49 -10.23
CA LEU A 150 -6.57 -5.44 -10.16
C LEU A 150 -6.79 -4.76 -8.82
N SER A 151 -5.78 -4.83 -7.96
CA SER A 151 -5.83 -4.33 -6.58
C SER A 151 -6.56 -2.99 -6.48
N ARG A 152 -7.85 -3.06 -6.14
CA ARG A 152 -8.77 -1.92 -6.14
C ARG A 152 -9.51 -1.73 -4.85
N ARG A 153 -9.35 -2.62 -3.88
CA ARG A 153 -10.21 -2.55 -2.70
C ARG A 153 -9.64 -1.53 -1.73
N TYR A 154 -8.75 -1.88 -0.81
CA TYR A 154 -8.27 -0.93 0.21
C TYR A 154 -6.84 -1.29 0.61
N GLY A 155 -6.02 -0.29 0.95
CA GLY A 155 -4.63 -0.50 1.37
C GLY A 155 -3.76 0.75 1.25
N VAL A 156 -2.51 0.61 1.68
CA VAL A 156 -1.43 1.57 1.41
C VAL A 156 -0.97 1.33 -0.03
N ILE A 157 -1.63 2.01 -0.96
CA ILE A 157 -1.43 1.82 -2.40
C ILE A 157 -1.33 3.22 -3.00
N SER A 158 -0.36 3.40 -3.89
CA SER A 158 -0.20 4.65 -4.64
C SER A 158 -1.52 5.06 -5.30
N GLY A 159 -1.76 6.37 -5.36
CA GLY A 159 -2.97 6.95 -5.96
C GLY A 159 -3.08 6.77 -7.48
N TYR A 160 -2.18 5.99 -8.08
CA TYR A 160 -2.17 5.72 -9.52
C TYR A 160 -3.37 4.89 -9.96
N ASP A 161 -3.92 5.25 -11.12
CA ASP A 161 -4.99 4.51 -11.75
C ASP A 161 -4.42 3.34 -12.53
N ASN A 162 -4.74 2.13 -12.06
CA ASN A 162 -4.27 0.86 -12.62
C ASN A 162 -4.93 0.48 -13.96
N TYR A 163 -5.61 1.41 -14.62
CA TYR A 163 -6.39 1.18 -15.83
C TYR A 163 -6.47 2.45 -16.69
N VAL A 164 -6.65 2.26 -17.99
CA VAL A 164 -6.89 3.31 -18.98
C VAL A 164 -8.26 3.09 -19.61
N VAL A 165 -9.02 4.17 -19.78
CA VAL A 165 -10.33 4.12 -20.46
C VAL A 165 -10.13 4.48 -21.93
N ARG A 166 -10.50 3.58 -22.83
CA ARG A 166 -10.48 3.81 -24.28
C ARG A 166 -11.74 3.20 -24.89
N ASP A 167 -12.38 3.94 -25.79
CA ASP A 167 -13.60 3.49 -26.50
C ASP A 167 -14.68 2.93 -25.55
N ASN A 168 -14.90 3.62 -24.43
CA ASN A 168 -15.86 3.24 -23.38
C ASN A 168 -15.58 1.87 -22.71
N LYS A 169 -14.37 1.32 -22.87
CA LYS A 169 -13.87 0.10 -22.21
C LYS A 169 -12.66 0.41 -21.33
N ARG A 170 -12.48 -0.39 -20.26
CA ARG A 170 -11.35 -0.25 -19.32
C ARG A 170 -10.30 -1.31 -19.59
N TYR A 171 -9.09 -0.86 -19.88
CA TYR A 171 -7.92 -1.68 -20.10
C TYR A 171 -7.00 -1.61 -18.89
N ALA A 172 -6.36 -2.72 -18.53
CA ALA A 172 -5.42 -2.74 -17.42
C ALA A 172 -4.13 -2.03 -17.81
N SER A 173 -3.61 -1.19 -16.92
CA SER A 173 -2.28 -0.62 -17.09
C SER A 173 -1.23 -1.73 -16.92
N VAL A 174 -0.10 -1.59 -17.61
CA VAL A 174 0.99 -2.57 -17.62
C VAL A 174 1.54 -2.84 -16.21
N ASP A 175 1.75 -1.79 -15.42
CA ASP A 175 2.23 -1.91 -14.04
C ASP A 175 1.24 -2.71 -13.16
N ALA A 176 -0.05 -2.55 -13.40
CA ALA A 176 -1.07 -3.29 -12.67
C ALA A 176 -1.15 -4.76 -13.09
N VAL A 177 -0.84 -5.08 -14.34
CA VAL A 177 -0.70 -6.46 -14.84
C VAL A 177 0.52 -7.13 -14.19
N TYR A 178 1.67 -6.45 -14.15
CA TYR A 178 2.87 -6.95 -13.49
C TYR A 178 2.70 -7.12 -11.98
N GLY A 179 2.12 -6.13 -11.31
CA GLY A 179 1.86 -6.17 -9.87
C GLY A 179 0.93 -7.32 -9.45
N ASN A 180 0.14 -7.86 -10.39
CA ASN A 180 -0.71 -9.04 -10.18
C ASN A 180 -0.05 -10.38 -10.58
N GLY A 181 1.24 -10.38 -10.97
CA GLY A 181 1.98 -11.61 -11.26
C GLY A 181 1.85 -12.12 -12.70
N TYR A 182 1.58 -11.22 -13.66
CA TYR A 182 1.50 -11.56 -15.07
C TYR A 182 2.55 -10.79 -15.88
N LEU A 183 3.08 -11.42 -16.92
CA LEU A 183 4.05 -10.88 -17.85
C LEU A 183 3.47 -10.80 -19.25
N VAL A 184 3.77 -9.71 -19.96
CA VAL A 184 3.42 -9.56 -21.38
C VAL A 184 4.59 -10.01 -22.24
N ALA A 185 4.40 -11.08 -23.02
CA ALA A 185 5.36 -11.57 -24.01
C ALA A 185 4.99 -11.06 -25.40
N ASN A 186 5.87 -10.22 -25.98
CA ASN A 186 5.77 -9.64 -27.31
C ASN A 186 4.40 -9.03 -27.68
N GLN A 187 3.70 -8.41 -26.71
CA GLN A 187 2.35 -7.84 -26.87
C GLN A 187 1.28 -8.80 -27.41
N LYS A 188 1.59 -10.10 -27.48
CA LYS A 188 0.70 -11.14 -28.03
C LYS A 188 0.16 -12.06 -26.96
N PHE A 189 0.97 -12.30 -25.94
CA PHE A 189 0.69 -13.29 -24.92
C PHE A 189 0.83 -12.69 -23.53
N LEU A 190 -0.05 -13.10 -22.64
CA LEU A 190 -0.06 -12.77 -21.23
C LEU A 190 0.18 -14.06 -20.44
N VAL A 191 1.35 -14.14 -19.81
CA VAL A 191 1.90 -15.33 -19.16
C VAL A 191 1.93 -15.11 -17.64
N VAL A 192 1.59 -16.11 -16.85
CA VAL A 192 1.74 -16.03 -15.38
C VAL A 192 3.22 -16.14 -15.01
N THR A 193 3.73 -15.26 -14.13
CA THR A 193 5.14 -15.25 -13.73
C THR A 193 5.56 -16.57 -13.07
N GLU A 194 4.68 -17.20 -12.29
CA GLU A 194 4.92 -18.50 -11.64
C GLU A 194 5.23 -19.61 -12.65
N ASP A 195 4.53 -19.61 -13.79
CA ASP A 195 4.70 -20.61 -14.84
C ASP A 195 5.89 -20.31 -15.77
N MET A 196 6.58 -19.18 -15.60
CA MET A 196 7.63 -18.75 -16.53
C MET A 196 8.81 -19.72 -16.57
N MET A 197 9.23 -20.25 -15.41
CA MET A 197 10.32 -21.22 -15.34
C MET A 197 9.94 -22.57 -15.95
N SER A 198 8.69 -23.00 -15.74
CA SER A 198 8.12 -24.20 -16.36
C SER A 198 8.01 -24.06 -17.88
N LEU A 199 7.68 -22.85 -18.36
CA LEU A 199 7.58 -22.55 -19.78
C LEU A 199 8.96 -22.55 -20.44
N LEU A 200 9.97 -21.95 -19.78
CA LEU A 200 11.35 -21.97 -20.25
C LEU A 200 11.92 -23.40 -20.27
N SER A 201 11.69 -24.19 -19.22
CA SER A 201 12.17 -25.58 -19.18
C SER A 201 11.51 -26.45 -20.25
N MET A 202 10.20 -26.30 -20.49
CA MET A 202 9.48 -26.95 -21.58
C MET A 202 10.01 -26.54 -22.95
N LYS A 203 10.39 -25.27 -23.12
CA LYS A 203 10.96 -24.76 -24.38
C LYS A 203 12.35 -25.31 -24.65
N ILE A 204 13.18 -25.44 -23.61
CA ILE A 204 14.55 -25.99 -23.71
C ILE A 204 14.51 -27.50 -23.94
N SER A 205 13.67 -28.23 -23.21
CA SER A 205 13.59 -29.69 -23.31
C SER A 205 12.82 -30.18 -24.54
N GLY A 206 11.90 -29.36 -25.07
CA GLY A 206 10.94 -29.78 -26.09
C GLY A 206 9.88 -30.76 -25.56
N VAL A 207 9.83 -31.02 -24.25
CA VAL A 207 8.94 -31.98 -23.59
C VAL A 207 7.99 -31.25 -22.65
N ARG A 208 6.70 -31.61 -22.72
CA ARG A 208 5.65 -31.05 -21.87
C ARG A 208 5.65 -31.71 -20.49
N PHE A 209 6.24 -31.04 -19.51
CA PHE A 209 6.23 -31.48 -18.12
C PHE A 209 4.98 -31.05 -17.36
N THR A 210 4.42 -29.87 -17.69
CA THR A 210 3.26 -29.30 -17.02
C THR A 210 2.30 -28.66 -18.02
N ASN A 211 1.04 -28.50 -17.60
CA ASN A 211 0.00 -27.86 -18.40
C ASN A 211 0.00 -26.37 -18.09
N ILE A 212 0.61 -25.57 -18.96
CA ILE A 212 0.73 -24.12 -18.80
C ILE A 212 -0.33 -23.43 -19.65
N TYR A 213 -1.01 -22.45 -19.07
CA TYR A 213 -2.08 -21.70 -19.73
C TYR A 213 -1.67 -20.23 -19.89
N VAL A 214 -1.91 -19.67 -21.08
CA VAL A 214 -1.53 -18.30 -21.45
C VAL A 214 -2.72 -17.61 -22.11
N TYR A 215 -2.90 -16.33 -21.86
CA TYR A 215 -3.98 -15.55 -22.48
C TYR A 215 -3.46 -14.78 -23.69
N ALA A 216 -4.23 -14.75 -24.78
CA ALA A 216 -3.90 -13.95 -25.95
C ALA A 216 -4.31 -12.48 -25.73
N ILE A 217 -3.47 -11.55 -26.17
CA ILE A 217 -3.76 -10.11 -26.19
C ILE A 217 -4.38 -9.78 -27.55
N LEU A 218 -5.51 -9.10 -27.52
CA LEU A 218 -6.25 -8.67 -28.69
C LEU A 218 -5.62 -7.40 -29.30
N PRO A 219 -5.81 -7.13 -30.61
CA PRO A 219 -5.27 -5.92 -31.27
C PRO A 219 -5.76 -4.60 -30.68
N ASN A 220 -6.86 -4.64 -29.93
CA ASN A 220 -7.47 -3.50 -29.25
C ASN A 220 -6.96 -3.30 -27.81
N GLY A 221 -5.87 -3.96 -27.43
CA GLY A 221 -5.28 -3.90 -26.07
C GLY A 221 -5.99 -4.74 -25.02
N GLY A 222 -7.08 -5.41 -25.37
CA GLY A 222 -7.84 -6.28 -24.47
C GLY A 222 -7.15 -7.63 -24.25
N VAL A 223 -7.54 -8.32 -23.19
CA VAL A 223 -7.11 -9.71 -22.94
C VAL A 223 -8.25 -10.63 -23.33
N ASN A 224 -7.95 -11.70 -24.06
CA ASN A 224 -8.94 -12.71 -24.42
C ASN A 224 -9.38 -13.49 -23.16
N GLN A 225 -10.67 -13.77 -23.05
CA GLN A 225 -11.25 -14.44 -21.87
C GLN A 225 -10.92 -15.94 -21.82
N THR A 226 -10.52 -16.53 -22.94
CA THR A 226 -10.14 -17.94 -23.01
C THR A 226 -8.64 -18.10 -22.90
N ALA A 227 -8.20 -18.88 -21.91
CA ALA A 227 -6.81 -19.28 -21.77
C ALA A 227 -6.47 -20.36 -22.81
N GLN A 228 -5.32 -20.21 -23.47
CA GLN A 228 -4.80 -21.18 -24.42
C GLN A 228 -3.73 -22.05 -23.75
N LEU A 229 -3.80 -23.35 -23.98
CA LEU A 229 -2.77 -24.29 -23.55
C LEU A 229 -1.49 -24.10 -24.38
N VAL A 230 -0.36 -23.99 -23.70
CA VAL A 230 0.95 -23.79 -24.33
C VAL A 230 1.61 -25.13 -24.64
N TYR A 231 2.13 -25.22 -25.86
CA TYR A 231 3.02 -26.26 -26.35
C TYR A 231 4.44 -25.73 -26.53
N PRO A 232 5.46 -26.59 -26.62
CA PRO A 232 6.84 -26.16 -26.90
C PRO A 232 6.97 -25.29 -28.16
N ASN A 233 6.04 -25.40 -29.11
CA ASN A 233 6.06 -24.68 -30.38
C ASN A 233 5.13 -23.45 -30.44
N THR A 234 4.26 -23.23 -29.46
CA THR A 234 3.29 -22.11 -29.52
C THR A 234 3.92 -20.72 -29.33
N ILE A 235 5.01 -20.63 -28.56
CA ILE A 235 5.69 -19.35 -28.29
C ILE A 235 7.10 -19.41 -28.87
N SER A 236 7.48 -18.45 -29.69
CA SER A 236 8.82 -18.39 -30.28
C SER A 236 9.86 -17.87 -29.30
N TRP A 237 11.14 -18.20 -29.51
CA TRP A 237 12.23 -17.64 -28.70
C TRP A 237 12.30 -16.11 -28.81
N SER A 238 11.96 -15.54 -29.97
CA SER A 238 11.85 -14.09 -30.13
C SER A 238 10.69 -13.51 -29.31
N ASP A 239 9.58 -14.23 -29.14
CA ASP A 239 8.47 -13.77 -28.30
C ASP A 239 8.85 -13.75 -26.80
N LEU A 240 9.65 -14.72 -26.36
CA LEU A 240 10.18 -14.79 -24.98
C LEU A 240 11.34 -13.81 -24.75
N GLY A 241 12.15 -13.51 -25.76
CA GLY A 241 13.22 -12.52 -25.68
C GLY A 241 12.68 -11.09 -25.55
N HIS A 242 11.48 -10.82 -26.09
CA HIS A 242 10.78 -9.54 -25.97
C HIS A 242 9.75 -9.57 -24.84
N LEU A 243 10.20 -9.87 -23.62
CA LEU A 243 9.46 -9.58 -22.39
C LEU A 243 9.47 -8.07 -22.16
N GLY A 244 8.65 -7.38 -22.94
CA GLY A 244 8.64 -5.92 -23.01
C GLY A 244 7.61 -5.30 -22.08
N VAL A 245 8.01 -4.18 -21.47
CA VAL A 245 7.18 -3.21 -20.71
C VAL A 245 6.27 -2.41 -21.66
N ALA A 246 5.76 -3.05 -22.71
CA ALA A 246 5.01 -2.35 -23.74
C ALA A 246 3.55 -2.16 -23.29
N LYS A 247 3.07 -0.92 -23.47
CA LYS A 247 1.70 -0.51 -23.15
C LYS A 247 0.68 -1.47 -23.76
N LEU A 248 -0.11 -2.13 -22.90
CA LEU A 248 -1.46 -2.52 -23.25
C LEU A 248 -2.21 -1.20 -23.48
N ALA A 249 -2.34 -0.82 -24.76
CA ALA A 249 -2.86 0.48 -25.18
C ALA A 249 -4.34 0.42 -25.53
#